data_AF-A0A7W8RZN3-F1
#
_entry.id   AF-A0A7W8RZN3-F1
#
_cell.length_a   1.000
_cell.length_b   1.000
_cell.length_c   1.000
_cell.angle_alpha   90.00
_cell.angle_beta   90.00
_cell.angle_gamma   90.00
#
_symmetry.space_group_name_H-M   'P 1'
#
loop_
_entity.id
_entity.type
_entity.pdbx_description
1 polymer ?
#
loop_
_entity_poly.entity_id
_entity_poly.type
_entity_poly.pdbx_seq_one_letter_code
_entity_poly.pdbx_strand_id
1 'polypeptide(L)'
;MAVPAVGQRDPRSAGPPHVSADARGPRDGHAGAEQVTPAVPESTATTGVASLLLAPFGSHGINLAAITAAICTGPEAHENPARRYTAAVWGGIFYLLAGVFGATIAALFAAFPKELVVSVAALALFGSIMSGLANAMQDTRQREAALVTFMVTASGLTLLSIGSAFWGLVAGVVTQVVLNARRA
;
A
#
# COMPACT_ATOMS: atom_id res chain seq x y z
N MET A 1 47.30 -47.11 49.17
CA MET A 1 46.05 -47.47 49.85
C MET A 1 44.92 -47.17 48.87
N ALA A 2 44.52 -48.15 48.07
CA ALA A 2 43.55 -47.99 46.99
C ALA A 2 42.40 -48.99 47.20
N VAL A 3 41.17 -48.49 47.20
CA VAL A 3 39.93 -49.19 47.52
C VAL A 3 39.36 -49.88 46.26
N PRO A 4 38.75 -51.09 46.37
CA PRO A 4 38.26 -51.87 45.22
C PRO A 4 36.76 -51.67 44.89
N ALA A 5 36.43 -52.15 43.68
CA ALA A 5 35.17 -52.50 43.02
C ALA A 5 33.79 -52.45 43.74
N VAL A 6 32.82 -51.83 43.05
CA VAL A 6 31.36 -52.08 43.06
C VAL A 6 30.94 -51.94 41.58
N GLY A 7 30.28 -52.86 40.88
CA GLY A 7 29.28 -53.84 41.30
C GLY A 7 27.92 -53.47 40.72
N GLN A 8 27.72 -53.74 39.42
CA GLN A 8 26.49 -53.91 38.62
C GLN A 8 25.18 -53.18 39.03
N ARG A 9 24.58 -52.45 38.08
CA ARG A 9 23.11 -52.28 38.00
C ARG A 9 22.59 -52.57 36.60
N ASP A 10 21.57 -53.43 36.59
CA ASP A 10 20.82 -54.05 35.50
C ASP A 10 19.89 -53.05 34.76
N PRO A 11 19.84 -53.03 33.42
CA PRO A 11 19.08 -52.05 32.63
C PRO A 11 17.58 -52.37 32.38
N ARG A 12 16.92 -53.26 33.15
CA ARG A 12 15.57 -53.77 32.81
C ARG A 12 14.38 -53.31 33.69
N SER A 13 14.44 -52.16 34.38
CA SER A 13 13.34 -51.73 35.26
C SER A 13 12.93 -50.25 35.20
N ALA A 14 12.70 -49.70 33.99
CA ALA A 14 12.00 -48.42 33.84
C ALA A 14 10.87 -48.55 32.80
N GLY A 15 9.62 -48.49 33.29
CA GLY A 15 8.42 -48.43 32.45
C GLY A 15 8.32 -47.13 31.63
N PRO A 16 7.42 -47.06 30.65
CA PRO A 16 7.34 -45.93 29.73
C PRO A 16 6.95 -44.64 30.46
N PRO A 17 7.66 -43.51 30.25
CA PRO A 17 7.28 -42.24 30.83
C PRO A 17 5.99 -41.72 30.18
N HIS A 18 5.09 -41.25 31.05
CA HIS A 18 3.84 -40.58 30.73
C HIS A 18 4.04 -39.46 29.70
N VAL A 19 3.29 -39.52 28.60
CA VAL A 19 3.14 -38.43 27.63
C VAL A 19 2.40 -37.28 28.31
N SER A 20 3.16 -36.34 28.84
CA SER A 20 2.69 -35.01 29.26
C SER A 20 2.43 -34.20 27.99
N ALA A 21 1.20 -34.27 27.49
CA ALA A 21 0.71 -33.37 26.47
C ALA A 21 0.51 -31.97 27.06
N ASP A 22 1.58 -31.17 27.07
CA ASP A 22 1.47 -29.72 27.26
C ASP A 22 2.43 -28.98 26.33
N ALA A 23 1.91 -28.68 25.13
CA ALA A 23 2.55 -27.81 24.15
C ALA A 23 1.46 -26.97 23.47
N ARG A 24 0.77 -26.14 24.25
CA ARG A 24 0.01 -25.00 23.73
C ARG A 24 0.60 -23.71 24.29
N GLY A 25 1.75 -23.34 23.76
CA GLY A 25 2.14 -21.93 23.73
C GLY A 25 1.08 -21.13 22.95
N PRO A 26 0.75 -19.90 23.36
CA PRO A 26 -0.11 -19.02 22.57
C PRO A 26 0.53 -18.85 21.19
N ARG A 27 -0.07 -19.47 20.18
CA ARG A 27 0.15 -19.05 18.80
C ARG A 27 -0.53 -17.71 18.68
N ASP A 28 0.23 -16.66 18.94
CA ASP A 28 -0.15 -15.31 18.57
C ASP A 28 -0.45 -15.36 17.08
N GLY A 29 -1.75 -15.31 16.80
CA GLY A 29 -2.32 -15.24 15.47
C GLY A 29 -2.01 -13.89 14.87
N HIS A 30 -0.75 -13.68 14.48
CA HIS A 30 -0.44 -12.88 13.32
C HIS A 30 -0.96 -13.66 12.12
N ALA A 31 -2.29 -13.59 11.95
CA ALA A 31 -2.98 -13.91 10.73
C ALA A 31 -2.18 -13.26 9.62
N GLY A 32 -1.45 -14.09 8.86
CA GLY A 32 -0.80 -13.68 7.64
C GLY A 32 -1.86 -12.95 6.86
N ALA A 33 -1.60 -11.67 6.60
CA ALA A 33 -2.43 -10.88 5.71
C ALA A 33 -2.57 -11.72 4.44
N GLU A 34 -3.76 -12.27 4.22
CA GLU A 34 -4.13 -12.88 2.96
C GLU A 34 -4.05 -11.74 1.96
N GLN A 35 -2.88 -11.61 1.36
CA GLN A 35 -2.65 -10.81 0.17
C GLN A 35 -3.46 -11.52 -0.90
N VAL A 36 -4.77 -11.28 -0.91
CA VAL A 36 -5.60 -11.50 -2.08
C VAL A 36 -4.87 -10.75 -3.17
N THR A 37 -4.23 -11.47 -4.09
CA THR A 37 -3.60 -10.89 -5.26
C THR A 37 -4.74 -10.40 -6.14
N PRO A 38 -5.07 -9.09 -6.15
CA PRO A 38 -6.05 -8.65 -7.12
C PRO A 38 -5.42 -8.91 -8.47
N ALA A 39 -6.12 -9.60 -9.35
CA ALA A 39 -5.72 -9.64 -10.74
C ALA A 39 -5.73 -8.18 -11.24
N VAL A 40 -4.55 -7.59 -11.33
CA VAL A 40 -4.30 -6.22 -11.82
C VAL A 40 -5.09 -5.86 -13.11
N PRO A 41 -5.38 -6.82 -14.03
CA PRO A 41 -6.23 -6.57 -15.19
C PRO A 41 -7.67 -6.19 -14.84
N GLU A 42 -8.26 -6.76 -13.79
CA GLU A 42 -9.70 -6.66 -13.51
C GLU A 42 -10.07 -5.28 -12.94
N SER A 43 -9.27 -4.75 -12.00
CA SER A 43 -9.48 -3.42 -11.43
C SER A 43 -9.22 -2.29 -12.43
N THR A 44 -8.22 -2.48 -13.30
CA THR A 44 -7.89 -1.54 -14.38
C THR A 44 -8.95 -1.54 -15.46
N ALA A 45 -9.45 -2.73 -15.85
CA ALA A 45 -10.55 -2.84 -16.82
C ALA A 45 -11.84 -2.18 -16.29
N THR A 46 -12.16 -2.39 -15.01
CA THR A 46 -13.36 -1.82 -14.38
C THR A 46 -13.34 -0.29 -14.37
N THR A 47 -12.22 0.33 -13.98
CA THR A 47 -12.06 1.80 -14.00
C THR A 47 -12.03 2.36 -15.42
N GLY A 48 -11.46 1.63 -16.39
CA GLY A 48 -11.49 1.99 -17.81
C GLY A 48 -12.91 1.98 -18.41
N VAL A 49 -13.68 0.91 -18.17
CA VAL A 49 -15.09 0.83 -18.59
C VAL A 49 -15.94 1.90 -17.93
N ALA A 50 -15.75 2.13 -16.62
CA ALA A 50 -16.46 3.18 -15.90
C ALA A 50 -16.15 4.57 -16.49
N SER A 51 -14.89 4.83 -16.85
CA SER A 51 -14.48 6.07 -17.53
C SER A 51 -15.15 6.23 -18.88
N LEU A 52 -15.25 5.16 -19.68
CA LEU A 52 -15.90 5.19 -20.99
C LEU A 52 -17.39 5.51 -20.88
N LEU A 53 -18.07 4.92 -19.90
CA LEU A 53 -19.50 5.19 -19.64
C LEU A 53 -19.74 6.60 -19.12
N LEU A 54 -18.80 7.16 -18.34
CA LEU A 54 -18.89 8.51 -17.81
C LEU A 54 -18.32 9.60 -18.75
N ALA A 55 -17.62 9.22 -19.82
CA ALA A 55 -17.08 10.15 -20.81
C ALA A 55 -18.13 11.14 -21.39
N PRO A 56 -19.36 10.73 -21.78
CA PRO A 56 -20.37 11.68 -22.28
C PRO A 56 -20.84 12.68 -21.22
N PHE A 57 -20.60 12.41 -19.94
CA PHE A 57 -20.94 13.31 -18.83
C PHE A 57 -19.81 14.29 -18.47
N GLY A 58 -18.74 14.35 -19.29
CA GLY A 58 -17.61 15.26 -19.07
C GLY A 58 -16.56 14.72 -18.09
N SER A 59 -16.51 13.41 -17.86
CA SER A 59 -15.50 12.80 -16.99
C SER A 59 -14.10 12.85 -17.62
N HIS A 60 -13.12 13.31 -16.83
CA HIS A 60 -11.70 13.36 -17.21
C HIS A 60 -10.95 12.03 -17.00
N GLY A 61 -11.69 10.95 -16.69
CA GLY A 61 -11.14 9.62 -16.42
C GLY A 61 -11.16 9.27 -14.93
N ILE A 62 -11.52 8.02 -14.64
CA ILE A 62 -11.63 7.46 -13.29
C ILE A 62 -10.36 6.64 -13.01
N ASN A 63 -9.74 6.88 -11.86
CA ASN A 63 -8.55 6.17 -11.41
C ASN A 63 -8.72 5.68 -9.96
N LEU A 64 -7.85 4.76 -9.55
CA LEU A 64 -7.85 4.23 -8.20
C LEU A 64 -7.27 5.26 -7.22
N ALA A 65 -8.09 5.71 -6.28
CA ALA A 65 -7.68 6.63 -5.23
C ALA A 65 -6.90 5.88 -4.13
N ALA A 66 -5.57 5.85 -4.25
CA ALA A 66 -4.69 5.15 -3.31
C ALA A 66 -4.84 5.64 -1.85
N ILE A 67 -5.03 6.95 -1.65
CA ILE A 67 -5.19 7.55 -0.31
C ILE A 67 -6.46 7.05 0.36
N THR A 68 -7.59 7.20 -0.33
CA THR A 68 -8.91 6.76 0.16
C THR A 68 -8.93 5.26 0.40
N ALA A 69 -8.34 4.47 -0.51
CA ALA A 69 -8.22 3.03 -0.34
C ALA A 69 -7.39 2.67 0.91
N ALA A 70 -6.25 3.32 1.15
CA ALA A 70 -5.45 3.10 2.34
C ALA A 70 -6.22 3.45 3.64
N ILE A 71 -6.99 4.54 3.65
CA ILE A 71 -7.81 4.94 4.80
C ILE A 71 -8.93 3.91 5.05
N CYS A 72 -9.69 3.56 4.00
CA CYS A 72 -10.82 2.63 4.13
C CYS A 72 -10.41 1.18 4.42
N THR A 73 -9.15 0.81 4.15
CA THR A 73 -8.60 -0.54 4.42
C THR A 73 -7.83 -0.62 5.74
N GLY A 74 -7.67 0.50 6.44
CA GLY A 74 -7.02 0.57 7.75
C GLY A 74 -7.74 -0.25 8.83
N PRO A 75 -7.05 -0.61 9.92
CA PRO A 75 -7.64 -1.35 11.03
C PRO A 75 -8.81 -0.60 11.69
N GLU A 76 -8.78 0.73 11.65
CA GLU A 76 -9.83 1.63 12.18
C GLU A 76 -11.17 1.52 11.44
N ALA A 77 -11.19 1.02 10.20
CA ALA A 77 -12.41 0.92 9.41
C ALA A 77 -13.32 -0.22 9.88
N HIS A 78 -12.73 -1.34 10.27
CA HIS A 78 -13.40 -2.46 10.93
C HIS A 78 -12.35 -3.48 11.41
N GLU A 79 -12.53 -4.02 12.61
CA GLU A 79 -11.70 -5.12 13.16
C GLU A 79 -11.64 -6.33 12.21
N ASN A 80 -12.76 -6.62 11.51
CA ASN A 80 -12.85 -7.72 10.55
C ASN A 80 -12.45 -7.25 9.14
N PRO A 81 -11.34 -7.76 8.56
CA PRO A 81 -10.85 -7.38 7.23
C PRO A 81 -11.89 -7.55 6.12
N ALA A 82 -12.76 -8.56 6.21
CA ALA A 82 -13.77 -8.85 5.19
C ALA A 82 -14.92 -7.83 5.16
N ARG A 83 -15.07 -6.99 6.20
CA ARG A 83 -16.12 -5.96 6.29
C ARG A 83 -15.61 -4.54 6.05
N ARG A 84 -14.32 -4.35 5.81
CA ARG A 84 -13.70 -3.04 5.59
C ARG A 84 -14.23 -2.31 4.34
N TYR A 85 -14.83 -3.04 3.40
CA TYR A 85 -15.49 -2.43 2.23
C TYR A 85 -16.63 -1.47 2.61
N THR A 86 -17.26 -1.65 3.78
CA THR A 86 -18.36 -0.81 4.27
C THR A 86 -17.93 0.66 4.39
N ALA A 87 -16.69 0.92 4.82
CA ALA A 87 -16.14 2.26 4.90
C ALA A 87 -16.00 2.92 3.51
N ALA A 88 -15.61 2.14 2.50
CA ALA A 88 -15.51 2.61 1.12
C ALA A 88 -16.90 2.90 0.50
N VAL A 89 -17.92 2.09 0.83
CA VAL A 89 -19.29 2.31 0.35
C VAL A 89 -19.87 3.60 0.91
N TRP A 90 -19.77 3.83 2.22
CA TRP A 90 -20.21 5.08 2.83
C TRP A 90 -19.41 6.27 2.31
N GLY A 91 -18.08 6.13 2.18
CA GLY A 91 -17.23 7.15 1.57
C GLY A 91 -17.68 7.52 0.15
N GLY A 92 -18.02 6.52 -0.67
CA GLY A 92 -18.58 6.73 -2.01
C GLY A 92 -19.92 7.48 -1.99
N ILE A 93 -20.85 7.11 -1.10
CA ILE A 93 -22.14 7.79 -0.95
C ILE A 93 -21.94 9.26 -0.58
N PHE A 94 -21.09 9.54 0.41
CA PHE A 94 -20.78 10.92 0.80
C PHE A 94 -20.10 11.69 -0.33
N TYR A 95 -19.22 11.05 -1.11
CA TYR A 95 -18.62 11.69 -2.29
C TYR A 95 -19.64 11.98 -3.39
N LEU A 96 -20.65 11.12 -3.61
CA LEU A 96 -21.74 11.42 -4.55
C LEU A 96 -22.57 12.61 -4.08
N LEU A 97 -22.94 12.65 -2.79
CA LEU A 97 -23.64 13.79 -2.21
C LEU A 97 -22.81 15.07 -2.35
N ALA A 98 -21.52 15.02 -2.01
CA ALA A 98 -20.60 16.14 -2.19
C ALA A 98 -20.48 16.57 -3.67
N GLY A 99 -20.49 15.61 -4.60
CA GLY A 99 -20.48 15.87 -6.04
C GLY A 99 -21.71 16.63 -6.51
N VAL A 100 -22.91 16.29 -6.00
CA VAL A 100 -24.15 17.04 -6.28
C VAL A 100 -24.05 18.49 -5.80
N PHE A 101 -23.42 18.72 -4.65
CA PHE A 101 -23.14 20.07 -4.13
C PHE A 101 -21.77 20.63 -4.58
N GLY A 102 -21.16 20.07 -5.62
CA GLY A 102 -19.77 20.37 -6.00
C GLY A 102 -19.52 21.86 -6.27
N ALA A 103 -20.45 22.54 -6.95
CA ALA A 103 -20.37 23.98 -7.20
C ALA A 103 -20.37 24.80 -5.89
N THR A 104 -21.19 24.42 -4.92
CA THR A 104 -21.26 25.06 -3.60
C THR A 104 -19.97 24.81 -2.81
N ILE A 105 -19.45 23.59 -2.85
CA ILE A 105 -18.18 23.24 -2.19
C ILE A 105 -17.02 24.03 -2.82
N ALA A 106 -16.97 24.12 -4.15
CA ALA A 106 -15.97 24.91 -4.86
C ALA A 106 -16.05 26.40 -4.49
N ALA A 107 -17.26 26.97 -4.40
CA ALA A 107 -17.46 28.35 -3.96
C ALA A 107 -17.02 28.57 -2.50
N LEU A 108 -17.26 27.59 -1.62
CA LEU A 108 -16.80 27.63 -0.23
C LEU A 108 -15.27 27.63 -0.15
N PHE A 109 -14.59 26.75 -0.89
CA PHE A 109 -13.13 26.75 -0.95
C PHE A 109 -12.56 28.03 -1.58
N ALA A 110 -13.25 28.63 -2.55
CA ALA A 110 -12.86 29.92 -3.13
C ALA A 110 -13.01 31.11 -2.15
N ALA A 111 -13.83 30.97 -1.11
CA ALA A 111 -13.95 31.97 -0.04
C ALA A 111 -12.81 31.88 0.99
N PHE A 112 -12.10 30.76 1.07
CA PHE A 112 -10.94 30.60 1.94
C PHE A 112 -9.65 31.13 1.30
N PRO A 113 -8.68 31.61 2.10
CA PRO A 113 -7.34 31.93 1.60
C PRO A 113 -6.70 30.72 0.92
N LYS A 114 -6.13 30.94 -0.27
CA LYS A 114 -5.48 29.90 -1.08
C LYS A 114 -4.36 29.18 -0.30
N GLU A 115 -3.68 29.90 0.59
CA GLU A 115 -2.59 29.37 1.41
C GLU A 115 -3.07 28.28 2.36
N LEU A 116 -4.27 28.42 2.94
CA LEU A 116 -4.85 27.41 3.83
C LEU A 116 -5.22 26.15 3.07
N VAL A 117 -5.85 26.31 1.90
CA VAL A 117 -6.27 25.19 1.06
C VAL A 117 -5.06 24.38 0.59
N VAL A 118 -4.02 25.06 0.09
CA VAL A 118 -2.79 24.41 -0.36
C VAL A 118 -2.06 23.72 0.80
N SER A 119 -2.01 24.34 1.98
CA SER A 119 -1.35 23.75 3.15
C SER A 119 -2.04 22.47 3.62
N VAL A 120 -3.37 22.47 3.72
CA VAL A 120 -4.14 21.27 4.11
C VAL A 120 -4.04 20.18 3.04
N ALA A 121 -4.09 20.54 1.75
CA ALA A 121 -3.90 19.59 0.66
C ALA A 121 -2.50 18.94 0.70
N ALA A 122 -1.45 19.73 0.95
CA ALA A 122 -0.09 19.22 1.08
C ALA A 122 0.06 18.24 2.26
N LEU A 123 -0.52 18.58 3.43
CA LEU A 123 -0.53 17.72 4.61
C LEU A 123 -1.29 16.41 4.35
N ALA A 124 -2.43 16.48 3.67
CA ALA A 124 -3.21 15.29 3.30
C ALA A 124 -2.44 14.37 2.33
N LEU A 125 -1.68 14.94 1.39
CA LEU A 125 -0.90 14.18 0.42
C LEU A 125 0.39 13.59 1.01
N PHE A 126 0.92 14.19 2.08
CA PHE A 126 2.21 13.80 2.67
C PHE A 126 2.27 12.32 3.05
N GLY A 127 1.20 11.79 3.65
CA GLY A 127 1.12 10.37 4.04
C GLY A 127 1.20 9.42 2.84
N SER A 128 0.57 9.76 1.73
CA SER A 128 0.59 8.94 0.51
C SER A 128 1.90 9.02 -0.24
N ILE A 129 2.56 10.19 -0.24
CA ILE A 129 3.93 10.31 -0.77
C ILE A 129 4.89 9.42 0.04
N MET A 130 4.80 9.48 1.37
CA MET A 130 5.63 8.65 2.25
C MET A 130 5.42 7.16 2.00
N SER A 131 4.17 6.70 1.95
CA SER A 131 3.83 5.31 1.68
C SER A 131 4.28 4.87 0.28
N GLY A 132 4.02 5.68 -0.75
CA GLY A 132 4.41 5.38 -2.13
C GLY A 132 5.93 5.31 -2.31
N LEU A 133 6.66 6.25 -1.72
CA LEU A 133 8.13 6.26 -1.77
C LEU A 133 8.73 5.11 -0.97
N ALA A 134 8.19 4.82 0.22
CA ALA A 134 8.62 3.68 1.03
C ALA A 134 8.44 2.36 0.27
N ASN A 135 7.33 2.20 -0.45
CA ASN A 135 7.06 1.04 -1.29
C ASN A 135 8.02 0.96 -2.50
N ALA A 136 8.19 2.08 -3.22
CA ALA A 136 9.09 2.15 -4.39
C ALA A 136 10.56 1.91 -4.03
N MET A 137 10.98 2.26 -2.81
CA MET A 137 12.33 2.04 -2.29
C MET A 137 12.53 0.65 -1.67
N GLN A 138 11.52 -0.21 -1.57
CA GLN A 138 11.69 -1.53 -0.93
C GLN A 138 12.77 -2.37 -1.65
N ASP A 139 12.67 -2.48 -2.97
CA ASP A 139 13.59 -3.29 -3.77
C ASP A 139 14.89 -2.54 -4.06
N THR A 140 15.99 -3.01 -3.45
CA THR A 140 17.34 -2.47 -3.61
C THR A 140 17.80 -2.39 -5.07
N ARG A 141 17.27 -3.24 -5.97
CA ARG A 141 17.62 -3.21 -7.41
C ARG A 141 16.97 -2.03 -8.16
N GLN A 142 15.84 -1.52 -7.66
CA GLN A 142 15.03 -0.49 -8.32
C GLN A 142 15.15 0.89 -7.65
N ARG A 143 15.78 0.98 -6.47
CA ARG A 143 15.97 2.23 -5.72
C ARG A 143 16.56 3.36 -6.54
N GLU A 144 17.63 3.09 -7.29
CA GLU A 144 18.27 4.13 -8.12
C GLU A 144 17.31 4.70 -9.16
N ALA A 145 16.56 3.84 -9.86
CA ALA A 145 15.57 4.26 -10.84
C ALA A 145 14.42 5.04 -10.19
N ALA A 146 13.89 4.57 -9.06
CA ALA A 146 12.80 5.24 -8.37
C ALA A 146 13.22 6.58 -7.73
N LEU A 147 14.48 6.74 -7.30
CA LEU A 147 15.03 8.03 -6.86
C LEU A 147 15.13 9.02 -8.03
N VAL A 148 15.60 8.56 -9.20
CA VAL A 148 15.66 9.40 -10.41
C VAL A 148 14.24 9.84 -10.82
N THR A 149 13.28 8.92 -10.87
CA THR A 149 11.86 9.23 -11.15
C THR A 149 11.34 10.31 -10.21
N PHE A 150 11.55 10.15 -8.91
CA PHE A 150 11.09 11.08 -7.89
C PHE A 150 11.75 12.46 -8.04
N MET A 151 13.06 12.51 -8.22
CA MET A 151 13.82 13.76 -8.35
C MET A 151 13.41 14.54 -9.61
N VAL A 152 13.26 13.86 -10.74
CA VAL A 152 12.81 14.49 -11.99
C VAL A 152 11.37 14.95 -11.87
N THR A 153 10.49 14.18 -11.23
CA THR A 153 9.10 14.61 -10.98
C THR A 153 9.04 15.84 -10.08
N ALA A 154 9.83 15.86 -9.00
CA ALA A 154 9.89 16.95 -8.02
C ALA A 154 10.55 18.23 -8.58
N SER A 155 11.38 18.11 -9.62
CA SER A 155 12.09 19.24 -10.22
C SER A 155 11.18 20.31 -10.85
N GLY A 156 9.92 19.97 -11.16
CA GLY A 156 8.99 20.88 -11.85
C GLY A 156 9.36 21.17 -13.32
N LEU A 157 10.32 20.43 -13.89
CA LEU A 157 10.72 20.58 -15.30
C LEU A 157 9.52 20.41 -16.24
N THR A 158 9.35 21.37 -17.15
CA THR A 158 8.35 21.30 -18.21
C THR A 158 9.07 21.37 -19.55
N LEU A 159 9.01 20.28 -20.32
CA LEU A 159 9.61 20.19 -21.66
C LEU A 159 8.50 19.90 -22.66
N LEU A 160 8.49 20.59 -23.80
CA LEU A 160 7.51 20.41 -24.88
C LEU A 160 6.04 20.60 -24.41
N SER A 161 5.79 21.49 -23.45
CA SER A 161 4.49 21.65 -22.76
C SER A 161 3.99 20.41 -22.01
N ILE A 162 4.85 19.42 -21.77
CA ILE A 162 4.56 18.24 -20.95
C ILE A 162 5.23 18.42 -19.58
N GLY A 163 4.45 18.27 -18.52
CA GLY A 163 4.91 18.45 -17.14
C GLY A 163 5.89 17.37 -16.67
N SER A 164 6.50 17.62 -15.51
CA SER A 164 7.59 16.81 -14.95
C SER A 164 7.20 15.37 -14.64
N ALA A 165 5.94 15.07 -14.35
CA ALA A 165 5.47 13.72 -14.03
C ALA A 165 5.72 12.72 -15.17
N PHE A 166 5.51 13.14 -16.42
CA PHE A 166 5.77 12.28 -17.58
C PHE A 166 7.28 12.05 -17.76
N TRP A 167 8.07 13.13 -17.73
CA TRP A 167 9.52 13.04 -17.89
C TRP A 167 10.18 12.27 -16.74
N GLY A 168 9.62 12.36 -15.54
CA GLY A 168 10.03 11.56 -14.39
C GLY A 168 9.85 10.07 -14.64
N LEU A 169 8.67 9.67 -15.14
CA LEU A 169 8.41 8.28 -15.50
C LEU A 169 9.37 7.79 -16.60
N VAL A 170 9.56 8.58 -17.67
CA VAL A 170 10.48 8.25 -18.76
C VAL A 170 11.91 8.08 -18.25
N ALA A 171 12.42 9.05 -17.49
CA ALA A 171 13.76 8.99 -16.90
C ALA A 171 13.94 7.78 -15.97
N GLY A 172 12.92 7.48 -15.17
CA GLY A 172 12.85 6.30 -14.32
C GLY A 172 12.98 4.99 -15.08
N VAL A 173 12.14 4.81 -16.10
CA VAL A 173 12.14 3.60 -16.95
C VAL A 173 13.47 3.46 -17.68
N VAL A 174 14.00 4.55 -18.26
CA VAL A 174 15.32 4.53 -18.91
C VAL A 174 16.40 4.11 -17.92
N THR A 175 16.41 4.68 -16.71
CA THR A 175 17.37 4.33 -15.66
C THR A 175 17.24 2.86 -15.27
N GLN A 176 16.02 2.35 -15.09
CA GLN A 176 15.75 0.96 -14.76
C GLN A 176 16.25 0.01 -15.86
N VAL A 177 15.97 0.33 -17.13
CA VAL A 177 16.41 -0.47 -18.28
C VAL A 177 17.93 -0.48 -18.39
N VAL A 178 18.59 0.67 -18.27
CA VAL A 178 20.06 0.78 -18.34
C VAL A 178 20.72 0.01 -17.20
N LEU A 179 20.22 0.13 -15.98
CA LEU A 179 20.77 -0.59 -14.82
C LEU A 179 20.56 -2.10 -14.91
N ASN A 180 19.43 -2.54 -15.47
CA ASN A 180 19.15 -3.96 -15.64
C ASN A 180 19.94 -4.55 -16.82
N ALA A 181 20.12 -3.80 -17.91
CA ALA A 181 20.92 -4.21 -19.07
C ALA A 181 22.41 -4.33 -18.76
N ARG A 182 22.94 -3.56 -17.80
CA ARG A 182 24.33 -3.68 -17.33
C ARG A 182 24.60 -4.85 -16.37
N ARG A 183 23.54 -5.49 -15.87
CA ARG A 183 23.63 -6.62 -14.93
C ARG A 183 23.37 -7.99 -15.61
N ALA A 184 22.96 -7.99 -16.89
CA ALA A 184 22.84 -9.16 -17.75
C ALA A 184 24.15 -9.39 -18.52
#